data_AF-A0AA96S432-F1
#
_entry.id   AF-A0AA96S432-F1
#
_cell.length_a   1.000
_cell.length_b   1.000
_cell.length_c   1.000
_cell.angle_alpha   90.00
_cell.angle_beta   90.00
_cell.angle_gamma   90.00
#
_symmetry.space_group_name_H-M   'P 1'
#
loop_
_entity.id
_entity.type
_entity.pdbx_description
1 polymer ?
#
loop_
_entity_poly.entity_id
_entity_poly.type
_entity_poly.pdbx_seq_one_letter_code
_entity_poly.pdbx_strand_id
1 'polypeptide(L)'
;MRGLKWFSGGIERRREAIIILEELIQNIKCDSQLLPLKDILISYECELKKGSISIPYTLSRMNIEISNVLIENALHLSEIQSNQIKKLRELSNIRYGY
;
A
#
# COMPACT_ATOMS: atom_id res chain seq x y z
N MET A 1 -6.50 2.34 -27.13
CA MET A 1 -5.15 2.17 -26.56
C MET A 1 -5.19 2.72 -25.12
N ARG A 2 -5.25 1.88 -24.09
CA ARG A 2 -5.38 2.33 -22.68
C ARG A 2 -4.02 2.33 -21.99
N GLY A 3 -3.57 3.52 -21.60
CA GLY A 3 -3.20 3.78 -20.21
C GLY A 3 -1.78 3.42 -19.76
N LEU A 4 -0.74 3.86 -20.45
CA LEU A 4 0.55 4.09 -19.80
C LEU A 4 0.49 5.43 -19.06
N LYS A 5 -0.20 5.46 -17.91
CA LYS A 5 -0.12 6.58 -16.97
C LYS A 5 1.19 6.44 -16.20
N TRP A 6 2.29 6.77 -16.87
CA TRP A 6 3.56 6.96 -16.21
C TRP A 6 3.39 8.14 -15.25
N PHE A 7 3.53 7.90 -13.95
CA PHE A 7 3.48 8.97 -12.95
C PHE A 7 4.66 9.92 -13.17
N SER A 8 4.40 11.05 -13.82
CA SER A 8 5.41 12.01 -14.27
C SER A 8 5.96 12.89 -13.15
N GLY A 9 5.42 12.81 -11.92
CA GLY A 9 5.97 13.51 -10.76
C GLY A 9 5.96 12.67 -9.47
N GLY A 10 6.99 12.83 -8.63
CA GLY A 10 7.04 12.21 -7.29
C GLY A 10 5.84 12.58 -6.40
N ILE A 11 5.22 13.74 -6.66
CA ILE A 11 3.99 14.21 -6.01
C ILE A 11 2.77 13.37 -6.43
N GLU A 12 2.67 12.99 -7.71
CA GLU A 12 1.57 12.15 -8.21
C GLU A 12 1.65 10.73 -7.64
N ARG A 13 2.85 10.16 -7.51
CA ARG A 13 3.05 8.84 -6.89
C ARG A 13 2.63 8.83 -5.42
N ARG A 14 2.95 9.90 -4.68
CA ARG A 14 2.50 10.04 -3.28
C ARG A 14 0.98 10.07 -3.20
N ARG A 15 0.33 10.88 -4.05
CA ARG A 15 -1.12 11.03 -4.04
C ARG A 15 -1.83 9.72 -4.39
N GLU A 16 -1.36 9.01 -5.41
CA GLU A 16 -1.90 7.71 -5.80
C GLU A 16 -1.69 6.65 -4.72
N ALA A 17 -0.50 6.61 -4.09
CA ALA A 17 -0.24 5.71 -2.97
C ALA A 17 -1.22 5.94 -1.80
N ILE A 18 -1.47 7.21 -1.45
CA ILE A 18 -2.43 7.58 -0.39
C ILE A 18 -3.85 7.13 -0.77
N ILE A 19 -4.29 7.37 -2.01
CA ILE A 19 -5.63 6.96 -2.47
C ILE A 19 -5.80 5.44 -2.36
N ILE A 20 -4.82 4.66 -2.82
CA ILE A 20 -4.90 3.19 -2.76
C ILE A 20 -4.89 2.70 -1.29
N LEU A 21 -4.13 3.36 -0.43
CA LEU A 21 -4.13 3.09 1.02
C LEU A 21 -5.50 3.37 1.65
N GLU A 22 -6.11 4.52 1.36
CA GLU A 22 -7.45 4.86 1.86
C GLU A 22 -8.50 3.85 1.36
N GLU A 23 -8.46 3.47 0.09
CA GLU A 23 -9.37 2.45 -0.45
C GLU A 23 -9.15 1.09 0.21
N LEU A 24 -7.90 0.70 0.49
CA LEU A 24 -7.57 -0.55 1.17
C LEU A 24 -8.07 -0.54 2.62
N ILE A 25 -7.87 0.57 3.35
CA ILE A 25 -8.37 0.77 4.72
C ILE A 25 -9.91 0.69 4.77
N GLN A 26 -10.60 1.28 3.79
CA GLN A 26 -12.06 1.19 3.70
C GLN A 26 -12.53 -0.22 3.38
N ASN A 27 -11.83 -0.94 2.50
CA ASN A 27 -12.16 -2.33 2.17
C ASN A 27 -11.97 -3.25 3.40
N ILE A 28 -10.88 -3.04 4.14
CA ILE A 28 -10.55 -3.76 5.37
C ILE A 28 -11.52 -3.44 6.52
N LYS A 29 -12.16 -2.27 6.54
CA LYS A 29 -13.11 -1.87 7.60
C LYS A 29 -14.26 -2.87 7.77
N CYS A 30 -14.63 -3.60 6.72
CA CYS A 30 -15.66 -4.64 6.77
C CYS A 30 -15.16 -5.95 7.41
N ASP A 31 -13.84 -6.16 7.47
CA ASP A 31 -13.20 -7.39 7.91
C ASP A 31 -12.51 -7.20 9.26
N SER A 32 -13.19 -7.57 10.34
CA SER A 32 -12.66 -7.40 11.71
C SER A 32 -11.38 -8.21 11.96
N GLN A 33 -11.11 -9.25 11.18
CA GLN A 33 -9.88 -10.04 11.27
C GLN A 33 -8.64 -9.25 10.79
N LEU A 34 -8.84 -8.24 9.94
CA LEU A 34 -7.80 -7.40 9.37
C LEU A 34 -7.55 -6.12 10.18
N LEU A 35 -8.09 -6.01 11.40
CA LEU A 35 -7.80 -4.93 12.34
C LEU A 35 -6.30 -4.63 12.54
N PRO A 36 -5.40 -5.62 12.77
CA PRO A 36 -3.97 -5.34 12.93
C PRO A 36 -3.35 -4.77 11.64
N LEU A 37 -3.80 -5.25 10.47
CA LEU A 37 -3.35 -4.75 9.17
C LEU A 37 -3.79 -3.28 8.97
N LYS A 38 -5.01 -2.94 9.40
CA LYS A 38 -5.55 -1.58 9.32
C LYS A 38 -4.73 -0.57 10.11
N ASP A 39 -4.32 -0.92 11.33
CA ASP A 39 -3.55 -0.01 12.19
C ASP A 39 -2.21 0.38 11.55
N ILE A 40 -1.53 -0.62 10.99
CA ILE A 40 -0.29 -0.45 10.24
C ILE A 40 -0.50 0.46 9.02
N LEU A 41 -1.57 0.23 8.24
CA LEU A 41 -1.90 1.05 7.08
C LEU A 41 -2.16 2.51 7.45
N ILE A 42 -2.89 2.78 8.53
CA ILE A 42 -3.17 4.15 9.00
C ILE A 42 -1.88 4.84 9.44
N SER A 43 -1.00 4.13 10.15
CA SER A 43 0.32 4.66 10.55
C SER A 43 1.13 5.08 9.32
N TYR A 44 1.24 4.22 8.31
CA TYR A 44 1.95 4.52 7.07
C TYR A 44 1.29 5.63 6.24
N GLU A 45 -0.05 5.71 6.20
CA GLU A 45 -0.75 6.82 5.55
C GLU A 45 -0.39 8.17 6.20
N CYS A 46 -0.34 8.20 7.54
CA CYS A 46 0.07 9.39 8.29
C CYS A 46 1.52 9.78 8.00
N GLU A 47 2.43 8.81 7.91
CA GLU A 47 3.84 9.04 7.53
C GLU A 47 3.97 9.61 6.11
N LEU A 48 3.23 9.03 5.14
CA LEU A 48 3.22 9.49 3.76
C LEU A 48 2.65 10.92 3.64
N LYS A 49 1.64 11.27 4.45
CA LYS A 49 1.07 12.62 4.55
C LYS A 49 2.05 13.62 5.20
N LYS A 50 2.79 13.21 6.24
CA LYS A 50 3.84 14.04 6.87
C LYS A 50 4.99 14.37 5.92
N GLY A 51 5.26 13.51 4.94
CA GLY A 51 6.25 13.77 3.88
C GLY A 51 7.69 13.81 4.37
N SER A 52 7.97 13.30 5.58
CA SER A 52 9.30 13.31 6.20
C SER A 52 10.27 12.28 5.62
N ILE A 53 9.76 11.23 4.97
CA ILE A 53 10.52 10.06 4.52
C ILE A 53 10.27 9.80 3.03
N SER A 54 11.25 9.20 2.35
CA SER A 54 11.15 8.80 0.96
C SER A 54 10.00 7.80 0.73
N ILE A 55 9.03 8.18 -0.09
CA ILE A 55 7.86 7.37 -0.47
C ILE A 55 8.18 5.92 -0.83
N PRO A 56 9.13 5.62 -1.73
CA PRO A 56 9.48 4.22 -2.08
C PRO A 56 10.02 3.43 -0.88
N TYR A 57 10.73 4.07 0.05
CA TYR A 57 11.26 3.43 1.24
C TYR A 57 10.14 3.08 2.23
N THR A 58 9.25 4.03 2.52
CA THR A 58 8.08 3.82 3.37
C THR A 58 7.19 2.71 2.82
N LEU A 59 6.92 2.70 1.51
CA LEU A 59 6.12 1.65 0.87
C LEU A 59 6.82 0.28 0.85
N SER A 60 8.14 0.23 0.73
CA SER A 60 8.89 -1.03 0.81
C SER A 60 8.82 -1.64 2.21
N ARG A 61 9.00 -0.81 3.25
CA ARG A 61 8.80 -1.21 4.65
C ARG A 61 7.38 -1.71 4.90
N MET A 62 6.39 -0.97 4.41
CA MET A 62 4.98 -1.36 4.53
C MET A 62 4.70 -2.73 3.89
N ASN A 63 5.26 -3.03 2.71
CA ASN A 63 5.08 -4.34 2.08
C ASN A 63 5.60 -5.51 2.94
N ILE A 64 6.72 -5.30 3.64
CA ILE A 64 7.30 -6.32 4.53
C ILE A 64 6.38 -6.53 5.73
N GLU A 65 5.95 -5.44 6.38
CA GLU A 65 5.05 -5.48 7.54
C GLU A 65 3.70 -6.14 7.19
N ILE A 66 3.09 -5.77 6.06
CA ILE A 66 1.86 -6.38 5.57
C ILE A 66 2.06 -7.89 5.39
N SER A 67 3.17 -8.29 4.76
CA SER A 67 3.48 -9.71 4.53
C SER A 67 3.67 -10.46 5.85
N ASN A 68 4.33 -9.83 6.83
CA ASN A 68 4.54 -10.44 8.14
C ASN A 68 3.21 -10.63 8.88
N VAL A 69 2.36 -9.60 8.92
CA VAL A 69 1.05 -9.64 9.56
C VAL A 69 0.14 -10.68 8.91
N LEU A 70 0.19 -10.81 7.59
CA LEU A 70 -0.53 -11.85 6.84
C LEU A 70 -0.12 -13.26 7.27
N ILE A 71 1.18 -13.50 7.40
CA ILE A 71 1.72 -14.79 7.81
C ILE A 71 1.43 -15.07 9.29
N GLU A 72 1.70 -14.10 10.16
CA GLU A 72 1.52 -14.23 11.62
C GLU A 72 0.07 -14.45 12.03
N ASN A 73 -0.86 -13.76 11.36
CA ASN A 73 -2.29 -13.85 11.68
C ASN A 73 -3.04 -14.82 10.74
N ALA A 74 -2.33 -15.53 9.85
CA ALA A 74 -2.89 -16.42 8.82
C ALA A 74 -4.08 -15.78 8.07
N LEU A 75 -3.96 -14.49 7.73
CA LEU A 75 -5.04 -13.70 7.17
C LEU A 75 -5.17 -13.98 5.68
N HIS A 76 -6.40 -14.27 5.25
CA HIS A 76 -6.72 -14.42 3.84
C HIS A 76 -7.20 -13.09 3.27
N LEU A 77 -6.41 -12.53 2.34
CA LEU A 77 -6.81 -11.34 1.60
C LEU A 77 -7.83 -11.70 0.52
N SER A 78 -8.83 -10.84 0.37
CA SER A 78 -9.71 -10.89 -0.81
C SER A 78 -8.94 -10.51 -2.08
N GLU A 79 -9.43 -10.93 -3.25
CA GLU A 79 -8.84 -10.58 -4.55
C GLU A 79 -8.67 -9.06 -4.73
N ILE A 80 -9.61 -8.28 -4.21
CA ILE A 80 -9.57 -6.81 -4.25
C ILE A 80 -8.38 -6.29 -3.44
N GLN A 81 -8.20 -6.80 -2.22
CA GLN A 81 -7.13 -6.38 -1.31
C GLN A 81 -5.75 -6.79 -1.85
N SER A 82 -5.64 -8.01 -2.39
CA SER A 82 -4.43 -8.49 -3.05
C SER A 82 -4.05 -7.61 -4.25
N ASN A 83 -5.02 -7.20 -5.06
CA ASN A 83 -4.77 -6.29 -6.18
C ASN A 83 -4.33 -4.89 -5.71
N GLN A 84 -4.89 -4.38 -4.62
CA GLN A 84 -4.47 -3.09 -4.04
C GLN A 84 -3.04 -3.14 -3.51
N ILE A 85 -2.68 -4.21 -2.78
CA ILE A 85 -1.30 -4.41 -2.30
C ILE A 85 -0.33 -4.56 -3.48
N LYS A 86 -0.73 -5.26 -4.55
CA LYS A 86 0.07 -5.38 -5.77
C LYS A 86 0.34 -4.02 -6.40
N LYS A 87 -0.67 -3.16 -6.54
CA LYS A 87 -0.50 -1.78 -7.03
C LYS A 87 0.42 -0.95 -6.12
N LEU A 88 0.27 -1.06 -4.80
CA LEU A 88 1.16 -0.39 -3.83
C LEU A 88 2.61 -0.86 -3.97
N ARG A 89 2.82 -2.16 -4.20
CA ARG A 89 4.14 -2.74 -4.47
C ARG A 89 4.72 -2.19 -5.77
N GLU A 90 3.93 -2.08 -6.84
CA GLU A 90 4.37 -1.44 -8.09
C GLU A 90 4.76 0.04 -7.93
N LEU A 91 4.06 0.77 -7.05
CA LEU A 91 4.41 2.16 -6.71
C LEU A 91 5.71 2.27 -5.90
N SER A 92 5.99 1.28 -5.05
CA SER A 92 7.22 1.21 -4.24
C SER A 92 8.45 0.82 -5.04
N ASN A 93 8.25 -0.06 -6.03
CA ASN A 93 9.34 -0.71 -6.73
C ASN A 93 9.81 0.19 -7.86
N ILE A 94 10.80 1.03 -7.57
CA ILE A 94 11.61 1.70 -8.59
C ILE A 94 12.48 0.62 -9.25
N ARG A 95 11.86 -0.18 -10.13
CA ARG A 95 12.47 -1.18 -11.01
C ARG A 95 13.56 -2.04 -10.37
N TYR A 96 13.18 -3.19 -9.82
CA TYR A 96 13.94 -4.40 -10.14
C TYR A 96 13.11 -5.18 -11.15
N GLY A 97 13.63 -5.24 -12.37
CA GLY A 97 13.09 -6.09 -13.43
C GLY A 97 13.04 -7.54 -12.96
N TYR A 98 12.03 -8.23 -13.49
CA TYR A 98 11.86 -9.67 -13.42
C TYR A 98 13.16 -10.43 -13.72
#